data_AF-A0A7Y1SPN4-F1
#
_entry.id   AF-A0A7Y1SPN4-F1
#
_cell.length_a   1.000
_cell.length_b   1.000
_cell.length_c   1.000
_cell.angle_alpha   90.00
_cell.angle_beta   90.00
_cell.angle_gamma   90.00
#
_symmetry.space_group_name_H-M   'P 1'
#
loop_
_entity.id
_entity.type
_entity.pdbx_description
1 polymer ?
#
loop_
_entity_poly.entity_id
_entity_poly.type
_entity_poly.pdbx_seq_one_letter_code
_entity_poly.pdbx_strand_id
1 'polypeptide(L)'
;MLLSSALLALGIVILIVGGDLMVRGAAALARHWGIPALIVGLTIVAFGTSAPELVVAVQAVIDGIEASELASGNIVGSNIANILLALGLPALIMAIPTNMPGVARNAFVCVAATIIFISLAILGNPMVMWQGGILFAGILIYLAWMFRLG
;
A
#
# COMPACT_ATOMS: atom_id res chain seq x y z
N MET A 1 29.89 9.64 8.62
CA MET A 1 29.16 10.48 7.64
C MET A 1 29.28 9.94 6.22
N LEU A 2 30.48 9.83 5.63
CA LEU A 2 30.66 9.28 4.28
C LEU A 2 30.07 7.86 4.09
N LEU A 3 30.29 6.96 5.05
CA LEU A 3 29.72 5.60 5.01
C LEU A 3 28.19 5.63 5.02
N SER A 4 27.57 6.45 5.87
CA SER A 4 26.11 6.58 5.97
C SER A 4 25.50 7.12 4.67
N SER A 5 26.14 8.12 4.05
CA SER A 5 25.72 8.66 2.76
C SER A 5 25.87 7.63 1.63
N ALA A 6 26.94 6.83 1.65
CA ALA A 6 27.15 5.77 0.68
C ALA A 6 26.10 4.65 0.82
N LEU A 7 25.78 4.25 2.06
CA LEU A 7 24.73 3.27 2.35
C LEU A 7 23.35 3.78 1.91
N LEU A 8 23.06 5.08 2.12
CA LEU A 8 21.82 5.70 1.65
C LEU A 8 21.71 5.65 0.12
N ALA A 9 22.77 6.05 -0.59
CA ALA A 9 22.78 6.03 -2.05
C ALA A 9 22.62 4.59 -2.59
N LEU A 10 23.33 3.63 -2.00
CA LEU A 10 23.20 2.22 -2.35
C LEU A 10 21.78 1.71 -2.08
N GLY A 11 21.19 2.05 -0.94
CA GLY A 11 19.81 1.70 -0.61
C GLY A 11 18.80 2.22 -1.63
N ILE A 12 18.94 3.48 -2.07
CA ILE A 12 18.08 4.05 -3.12
C ILE A 12 18.21 3.26 -4.42
N VAL A 13 19.44 2.95 -4.85
CA VAL A 13 19.67 2.16 -6.08
C VAL A 13 19.02 0.77 -5.96
N ILE A 14 19.21 0.09 -4.83
CA ILE A 14 18.60 -1.22 -4.57
C ILE A 14 17.08 -1.13 -4.59
N LEU A 15 16.48 -0.10 -3.98
CA LEU A 15 15.02 0.10 -3.98
C LEU A 15 14.47 0.33 -5.40
N ILE A 16 15.14 1.15 -6.22
CA ILE A 16 14.71 1.41 -7.59
C ILE A 16 14.78 0.14 -8.43
N VAL A 17 15.92 -0.56 -8.41
CA VAL A 17 16.13 -1.78 -9.21
C VAL A 17 15.26 -2.93 -8.69
N GLY A 18 15.19 -3.10 -7.38
CA GLY A 18 14.37 -4.12 -6.73
C GLY A 18 12.89 -3.93 -7.01
N GLY A 19 12.39 -2.68 -6.99
CA GLY A 19 11.03 -2.35 -7.35
C GLY A 19 10.68 -2.73 -8.80
N ASP A 20 11.53 -2.35 -9.77
CA ASP A 20 11.32 -2.70 -11.18
C ASP A 20 11.35 -4.22 -11.41
N LEU A 21 12.30 -4.92 -10.78
CA LEU A 21 12.40 -6.38 -10.84
C LEU A 21 11.18 -7.06 -10.21
N MET A 22 10.69 -6.57 -9.07
CA MET A 22 9.50 -7.09 -8.41
C MET A 22 8.27 -6.95 -9.29
N VAL A 23 8.02 -5.78 -9.87
CA VAL A 23 6.87 -5.53 -10.75
C VAL A 23 6.94 -6.40 -12.00
N ARG A 24 8.11 -6.50 -12.65
CA ARG A 24 8.30 -7.34 -13.83
C ARG A 24 8.14 -8.82 -13.54
N GLY A 25 8.71 -9.28 -12.43
CA GLY A 25 8.60 -10.66 -11.96
C GLY A 25 7.15 -11.03 -11.64
N ALA A 26 6.44 -10.17 -10.92
CA ALA A 26 5.03 -10.35 -10.62
C ALA A 26 4.18 -10.40 -11.91
N ALA A 27 4.40 -9.48 -12.85
CA ALA A 27 3.70 -9.48 -14.13
C ALA A 27 4.01 -10.73 -14.98
N ALA A 28 5.24 -11.26 -14.93
CA ALA A 28 5.61 -12.51 -15.60
C ALA A 28 4.91 -13.72 -14.97
N LEU A 29 4.83 -13.77 -13.64
CA LEU A 29 4.11 -14.82 -12.91
C LEU A 29 2.60 -14.79 -13.25
N ALA A 30 2.00 -13.60 -13.30
CA ALA A 30 0.60 -13.41 -13.70
C ALA A 30 0.32 -14.03 -15.07
N ARG A 31 1.18 -13.75 -16.06
CA ARG A 31 1.05 -14.30 -17.42
C ARG A 31 1.24 -15.82 -17.45
N HIS A 32 2.17 -16.35 -16.68
CA HIS A 32 2.42 -17.80 -16.63
C HIS A 32 1.27 -18.59 -16.00
N TRP A 33 0.58 -18.03 -15.00
CA TRP A 33 -0.51 -18.70 -14.29
C TRP A 33 -1.90 -18.31 -14.80
N GLY A 34 -2.00 -17.49 -15.85
CA GLY A 34 -3.27 -17.02 -16.40
C GLY A 34 -4.07 -16.13 -15.46
N ILE A 35 -3.43 -15.54 -14.45
CA ILE A 35 -4.06 -14.68 -13.46
C ILE A 35 -4.11 -13.24 -14.03
N PRO A 36 -5.24 -12.53 -13.93
CA PRO A 36 -5.34 -11.13 -14.31
C PRO A 36 -4.23 -10.27 -13.68
N ALA A 37 -3.51 -9.49 -14.49
CA ALA A 37 -2.44 -8.62 -14.03
C ALA A 37 -2.90 -7.62 -12.95
N LEU A 38 -4.17 -7.22 -12.99
CA LEU A 38 -4.81 -6.38 -11.98
C LEU A 38 -4.78 -7.03 -10.58
N ILE A 39 -5.08 -8.33 -10.49
CA ILE A 39 -5.07 -9.06 -9.21
C ILE A 39 -3.66 -9.12 -8.65
N VAL A 40 -2.67 -9.42 -9.49
CA VAL A 40 -1.26 -9.45 -9.09
C VAL A 40 -0.75 -8.07 -8.67
N GLY A 41 -1.18 -7.01 -9.36
CA GLY A 41 -0.91 -5.63 -8.99
C GLY A 41 -1.49 -5.27 -7.62
N LEU A 42 -2.75 -5.65 -7.36
CA LEU A 42 -3.45 -5.37 -6.10
C LEU A 42 -3.02 -6.25 -4.92
N THR A 43 -2.32 -7.35 -5.17
CA THR A 43 -1.87 -8.30 -4.14
C THR A 43 -0.36 -8.27 -3.99
N ILE A 44 0.36 -8.95 -4.87
CA ILE A 44 1.81 -9.15 -4.76
C ILE A 44 2.56 -7.82 -4.82
N VAL A 45 2.22 -6.97 -5.81
CA VAL A 45 2.93 -5.69 -5.97
C VAL A 45 2.57 -4.75 -4.83
N ALA A 46 1.28 -4.54 -4.57
CA ALA A 46 0.82 -3.66 -3.49
C ALA A 46 1.37 -4.08 -2.11
N PHE A 47 1.35 -5.38 -1.80
CA PHE A 47 1.88 -5.89 -0.54
C PHE A 47 3.41 -5.76 -0.49
N GLY A 48 4.10 -6.05 -1.59
CA GLY A 48 5.56 -5.89 -1.68
C GLY A 48 6.02 -4.46 -1.49
N THR A 49 5.31 -3.48 -2.06
CA THR A 49 5.63 -2.06 -1.88
C THR A 49 5.33 -1.54 -0.49
N SER A 50 4.32 -2.10 0.20
CA SER A 50 3.92 -1.68 1.56
C SER A 50 4.50 -2.54 2.68
N ALA A 51 5.32 -3.55 2.35
CA ALA A 51 5.96 -4.42 3.32
C ALA A 51 6.95 -3.67 4.24
N PRO A 52 7.79 -2.74 3.75
CA PRO A 52 8.66 -1.94 4.63
C PRO A 52 7.85 -1.14 5.66
N GLU A 53 6.74 -0.54 5.23
CA GLU A 53 5.84 0.25 6.08
C GLU A 53 5.15 -0.63 7.11
N LEU A 54 4.76 -1.85 6.74
CA LEU A 54 4.23 -2.83 7.68
C LEU A 54 5.26 -3.18 8.76
N VAL A 55 6.52 -3.41 8.37
CA VAL A 55 7.61 -3.70 9.32
C VAL A 55 7.81 -2.53 10.29
N VAL A 56 7.86 -1.29 9.77
CA VAL A 56 8.00 -0.09 10.61
C VAL A 56 6.82 0.06 11.57
N ALA A 57 5.59 -0.14 11.08
CA ALA A 57 4.39 -0.03 11.91
C ALA A 57 4.32 -1.13 13.00
N VAL A 58 4.66 -2.37 12.66
CA VAL A 58 4.71 -3.48 13.62
C VAL A 58 5.80 -3.27 14.66
N GLN A 59 7.00 -2.84 14.24
CA GLN A 59 8.09 -2.55 15.16
C GLN A 59 7.71 -1.43 16.13
N ALA A 60 7.11 -0.35 15.63
CA ALA A 60 6.65 0.76 16.45
C ALA A 60 5.60 0.34 17.50
N VAL A 61 4.70 -0.59 17.15
CA VAL A 61 3.73 -1.13 18.13
C VAL A 61 4.40 -2.04 19.18
N ILE A 62 5.40 -2.84 18.77
CA ILE A 62 6.17 -3.71 19.67
C ILE A 62 7.02 -2.88 20.65
N ASP A 63 7.58 -1.76 20.18
CA ASP A 63 8.43 -0.86 20.97
C ASP A 63 7.66 -0.08 22.05
N GLY A 64 6.32 -0.06 22.00
CA GLY A 64 5.45 0.45 23.05
C GLY A 64 4.41 1.47 22.58
N ILE A 65 3.49 1.83 23.49
CA ILE A 65 2.33 2.68 23.18
C ILE A 65 2.73 4.08 22.71
N GLU A 66 3.83 4.64 23.23
CA GLU A 66 4.34 5.96 22.80
C GLU A 66 4.79 5.96 21.33
N ALA A 67 5.24 4.81 20.82
CA ALA A 67 5.59 4.63 19.41
C ALA A 67 4.37 4.22 18.55
N SER A 68 3.21 3.93 19.12
CA SER A 68 2.00 3.61 18.36
C SER A 68 1.48 4.79 17.53
N GLU A 69 1.77 6.04 17.94
CA GLU A 69 1.46 7.23 17.14
C GLU A 69 2.29 7.26 15.84
N LEU A 70 3.55 6.78 15.90
CA LEU A 70 4.41 6.64 14.73
C LEU A 70 3.85 5.61 13.75
N ALA A 71 3.26 4.51 14.23
CA ALA A 71 2.63 3.51 13.37
C ALA A 71 1.46 4.11 12.58
N SER A 72 0.56 4.86 13.24
CA SER A 72 -0.56 5.54 12.59
C SER A 72 -0.09 6.64 11.62
N GLY A 73 0.91 7.43 12.03
CA GLY A 73 1.52 8.46 11.19
C GLY A 73 2.16 7.89 9.93
N ASN A 74 2.86 6.76 10.04
CA ASN A 74 3.45 6.03 8.91
C ASN A 74 2.37 5.56 7.93
N ILE A 75 1.31 4.91 8.43
CA ILE A 75 0.22 4.40 7.57
C ILE A 75 -0.48 5.53 6.82
N VAL A 76 -0.84 6.61 7.50
CA VAL A 76 -1.54 7.76 6.89
C VAL A 76 -0.62 8.50 5.94
N GLY A 77 0.62 8.78 6.35
CA GLY A 77 1.63 9.48 5.56
C GLY A 77 1.95 8.77 4.25
N SER A 78 2.14 7.46 4.28
CA SER A 78 2.44 6.67 3.08
C SER A 78 1.28 6.65 2.08
N ASN A 79 0.02 6.59 2.55
CA ASN A 79 -1.14 6.67 1.64
C ASN A 79 -1.27 8.06 0.98
N ILE A 80 -1.00 9.14 1.73
CA ILE A 80 -0.96 10.50 1.19
C ILE A 80 0.15 10.62 0.14
N ALA A 81 1.36 10.13 0.44
CA ALA A 81 2.48 10.13 -0.50
C ALA A 81 2.17 9.33 -1.77
N ASN A 82 1.53 8.16 -1.64
CA ASN A 82 1.15 7.34 -2.80
C ASN A 82 0.16 8.06 -3.73
N ILE A 83 -0.85 8.73 -3.18
CA ILE A 83 -1.84 9.45 -4.00
C ILE A 83 -1.22 10.71 -4.62
N LEU A 84 -0.50 11.51 -3.84
CA LEU A 84 -0.02 12.82 -4.30
C LEU A 84 1.27 12.71 -5.11
N LEU A 85 2.25 11.93 -4.64
CA LEU A 85 3.57 11.81 -5.28
C LEU A 85 3.60 10.66 -6.29
N ALA A 86 3.19 9.46 -5.91
CA ALA A 86 3.32 8.31 -6.81
C ALA A 86 2.28 8.30 -7.94
N LEU A 87 1.05 8.79 -7.70
CA LEU A 87 0.00 8.90 -8.72
C LEU A 87 -0.12 10.33 -9.27
N GLY A 88 -0.16 11.34 -8.39
CA GLY A 88 -0.40 12.73 -8.78
C GLY A 88 0.72 13.34 -9.61
N LEU A 89 1.99 13.12 -9.25
CA LEU A 89 3.11 13.69 -10.00
C LEU A 89 3.20 13.13 -11.44
N PRO A 90 3.11 11.81 -11.70
CA PRO A 90 3.03 11.30 -13.06
C PRO A 90 1.82 11.82 -13.84
N ALA A 91 0.66 12.00 -13.18
CA ALA A 91 -0.55 12.52 -13.81
C ALA A 91 -0.42 13.97 -14.30
N LEU A 92 0.46 14.77 -13.67
CA LEU A 92 0.80 16.12 -14.13
C LEU A 92 1.73 16.11 -15.35
N ILE A 93 2.55 15.07 -15.50
CA ILE A 93 3.50 14.93 -16.61
C ILE A 93 2.81 14.33 -17.83
N MET A 94 1.95 13.32 -17.63
CA MET A 94 1.23 12.64 -18.70
C MET A 94 -0.18 12.23 -18.25
N ALA A 95 -1.15 12.35 -19.16
CA ALA A 95 -2.52 11.94 -18.89
C ALA A 95 -2.60 10.43 -18.63
N ILE A 96 -3.15 10.06 -17.46
CA ILE A 96 -3.40 8.66 -17.09
C ILE A 96 -4.82 8.28 -17.54
N PRO A 97 -5.00 7.26 -18.40
CA PRO A 97 -6.33 6.84 -18.84
C PRO A 97 -7.15 6.30 -17.67
N THR A 98 -8.36 6.84 -17.46
CA THR A 98 -9.28 6.42 -16.39
C THR A 98 -10.44 5.56 -16.89
N ASN A 99 -10.49 5.29 -18.19
CA ASN A 99 -11.55 4.51 -18.84
C ASN A 99 -11.38 2.98 -18.70
N MET A 100 -10.38 2.52 -17.96
CA MET A 100 -10.17 1.09 -17.73
C MET A 100 -11.26 0.51 -16.82
N PRO A 101 -11.80 -0.68 -17.14
CA PRO A 101 -12.79 -1.34 -16.29
C PRO A 101 -12.29 -1.50 -14.86
N GLY A 102 -13.10 -1.08 -13.89
CA GLY A 102 -12.81 -1.21 -12.47
C GLY A 102 -12.13 -0.01 -11.81
N VAL A 103 -11.62 0.98 -12.56
CA VAL A 103 -10.97 2.17 -11.97
C VAL A 103 -11.92 2.92 -11.03
N ALA A 104 -13.11 3.29 -11.50
CA ALA A 104 -14.10 4.02 -10.70
C ALA A 104 -14.54 3.22 -9.46
N ARG A 105 -14.70 1.90 -9.61
CA ARG A 105 -15.06 0.98 -8.51
C ARG A 105 -13.97 0.93 -7.45
N ASN A 106 -12.72 0.74 -7.85
CA ASN A 106 -11.60 0.64 -6.93
C ASN A 106 -11.35 2.00 -6.23
N ALA A 107 -11.52 3.12 -6.95
CA ALA A 107 -11.46 4.46 -6.36
C ALA A 107 -12.56 4.65 -5.30
N PHE A 108 -13.80 4.24 -5.59
CA PHE A 108 -14.90 4.30 -4.62
C PHE A 108 -14.60 3.46 -3.37
N VAL A 109 -14.13 2.22 -3.55
CA VAL A 109 -13.74 1.35 -2.42
C VAL A 109 -12.61 1.98 -1.60
N CYS A 110 -11.62 2.58 -2.24
CA CYS A 110 -10.53 3.27 -1.55
C CYS A 110 -11.04 4.43 -0.68
N VAL A 111 -11.94 5.27 -1.22
CA VAL A 111 -12.55 6.36 -0.46
C VAL A 111 -13.40 5.83 0.70
N ALA A 112 -14.23 4.81 0.46
CA ALA A 112 -15.04 4.18 1.50
C ALA A 112 -14.17 3.59 2.61
N ALA A 113 -13.11 2.86 2.28
CA ALA A 113 -12.16 2.30 3.23
C ALA A 113 -11.46 3.40 4.05
N THR A 114 -11.09 4.51 3.41
CA THR A 114 -10.50 5.68 4.08
C THR A 114 -11.48 6.30 5.08
N ILE A 115 -12.76 6.46 4.71
CA ILE A 115 -13.79 6.98 5.62
C ILE A 115 -14.00 6.05 6.82
N ILE A 116 -14.02 4.73 6.59
CA ILE A 116 -14.13 3.73 7.67
C ILE A 116 -12.91 3.83 8.59
N PHE A 117 -11.69 3.90 8.04
CA PHE A 117 -10.46 4.07 8.80
C PHE A 117 -10.50 5.32 9.69
N ILE A 118 -10.83 6.48 9.12
CA ILE A 118 -10.93 7.75 9.87
C ILE A 118 -11.98 7.63 10.97
N SER A 119 -13.15 7.05 10.66
CA SER A 119 -14.23 6.87 11.64
C SER A 119 -13.79 6.00 12.82
N LEU A 120 -13.10 4.87 12.56
CA LEU A 120 -12.57 4.00 13.60
C LEU A 120 -11.45 4.68 14.41
N ALA A 121 -10.57 5.43 13.75
CA ALA A 121 -9.49 6.15 14.42
C ALA A 121 -10.02 7.27 15.35
N ILE A 122 -11.11 7.95 14.99
CA ILE A 122 -11.77 8.95 15.86
C ILE A 122 -12.44 8.26 17.06
N LEU A 123 -13.03 7.07 16.85
CA LEU A 123 -13.70 6.30 17.92
C LEU A 123 -12.73 5.64 18.90
N GLY A 124 -11.48 5.39 18.50
CA GLY A 124 -10.44 4.80 19.35
C GLY A 124 -9.08 5.39 19.06
N ASN A 125 -8.60 6.22 20.00
CA ASN A 125 -7.27 6.82 19.94
C ASN A 125 -6.52 6.52 21.26
N PRO A 126 -5.52 5.62 21.27
CA PRO A 126 -4.97 4.86 20.13
C PRO A 126 -5.90 3.74 19.63
N MET A 127 -5.71 3.30 18.38
CA MET A 127 -6.50 2.22 17.79
C MET A 127 -6.29 0.90 18.54
N VAL A 128 -7.36 0.13 18.70
CA VAL A 128 -7.36 -1.15 19.43
C VAL A 128 -7.63 -2.34 18.51
N MET A 129 -7.34 -3.55 18.99
CA MET A 129 -7.29 -4.76 18.16
C MET A 129 -8.58 -5.07 17.39
N TRP A 130 -9.76 -4.81 17.95
CA TRP A 130 -11.03 -5.06 17.26
C TRP A 130 -11.22 -4.14 16.04
N GLN A 131 -10.73 -2.89 16.11
CA GLN A 131 -10.80 -1.93 14.99
C GLN A 131 -9.85 -2.37 13.87
N GLY A 132 -8.64 -2.80 14.23
CA GLY A 132 -7.70 -3.42 13.29
C GLY A 132 -8.28 -4.68 12.64
N GLY A 133 -8.99 -5.51 13.42
CA GLY A 133 -9.69 -6.70 12.93
C GLY A 133 -10.75 -6.38 11.86
N ILE A 134 -11.51 -5.30 12.04
CA ILE A 134 -12.49 -4.83 11.04
C ILE A 134 -11.80 -4.44 9.72
N LEU A 135 -10.72 -3.64 9.80
CA LEU A 135 -9.98 -3.20 8.62
C LEU A 135 -9.31 -4.39 7.90
N PHE A 136 -8.74 -5.32 8.67
CA PHE A 136 -8.13 -6.53 8.14
C PHE A 136 -9.15 -7.45 7.46
N ALA A 137 -10.32 -7.65 8.07
CA ALA A 137 -11.40 -8.38 7.42
C ALA A 137 -11.87 -7.67 6.14
N GLY A 138 -11.93 -6.33 6.15
CA GLY A 138 -12.28 -5.52 4.99
C GLY A 138 -11.37 -5.75 3.79
N ILE A 139 -10.04 -5.75 3.98
CA ILE A 139 -9.10 -6.03 2.90
C ILE A 139 -9.23 -7.48 2.39
N LEU A 140 -9.44 -8.47 3.26
CA LEU A 140 -9.67 -9.86 2.85
C LEU A 140 -10.94 -10.02 2.00
N ILE A 141 -12.04 -9.38 2.41
CA ILE A 141 -13.31 -9.38 1.67
C ILE A 141 -13.12 -8.71 0.30
N TYR A 142 -12.44 -7.56 0.25
CA TYR A 142 -12.16 -6.87 -1.00
C TYR A 142 -11.32 -7.71 -1.96
N LEU A 143 -10.25 -8.36 -1.47
CA LEU A 143 -9.44 -9.26 -2.28
C LEU A 143 -10.26 -10.43 -2.80
N ALA A 144 -11.03 -11.11 -1.95
CA ALA A 144 -11.89 -12.23 -2.35
C ALA A 144 -12.93 -11.83 -3.40
N TRP A 145 -13.51 -10.63 -3.28
CA TRP A 145 -14.43 -10.09 -4.29
C TRP A 145 -13.74 -9.79 -5.62
N MET A 146 -12.54 -9.20 -5.59
CA MET A 146 -11.73 -8.95 -6.77
C MET A 146 -11.33 -10.25 -7.50
N PHE A 147 -11.01 -11.31 -6.76
CA PHE A 147 -10.74 -12.63 -7.33
C PHE A 147 -11.93 -13.28 -8.03
N ARG A 148 -13.16 -12.95 -7.64
CA ARG A 148 -14.39 -13.45 -8.32
C ARG A 148 -14.77 -12.65 -9.56
N LEU A 149 -14.27 -11.42 -9.66
CA LEU A 149 -14.58 -10.50 -10.75
C LEU A 149 -13.58 -10.57 -11.92
N GLY A 150 -12.37 -11.07 -11.65
CA GLY A 150 -11.33 -11.33 -12.65
C GLY A 150 -11.40 -12.77 -13.16
#